data_AF-A0A936D920-F1
#
_entry.id   AF-A0A936D920-F1
#
_cell.length_a   1.000
_cell.length_b   1.000
_cell.length_c   1.000
_cell.angle_alpha   90.00
_cell.angle_beta   90.00
_cell.angle_gamma   90.00
#
_symmetry.space_group_name_H-M   'P 1'
#
loop_
_entity.id
_entity.type
_entity.pdbx_description
1 polymer ?
#
loop_
_entity_poly.entity_id
_entity_poly.type
_entity_poly.pdbx_seq_one_letter_code
_entity_poly.pdbx_strand_id
1 'polypeptide(L)'
;MGPTMPEAALVAETLTVAMAVAPGVYSRNRHFSLHQRPEARAARRRAALVRGIVRHLAVAVDVRVERASGDDEGALEVSYRVAALAFERTARLSSAELACVRYLARKVGVTLPPALTLGTTPETDSALVEATLARLSPAR
;
A
#
# COMPACT_ATOMS: atom_id res chain seq x y z
N MET A 1 -6.17 4.22 -24.43
CA MET A 1 -6.89 5.11 -23.50
C MET A 1 -7.53 4.18 -22.48
N GLY A 2 -6.81 3.87 -21.39
CA GLY A 2 -7.26 2.86 -20.41
C GLY A 2 -8.43 3.37 -19.58
N PRO A 3 -9.23 2.47 -18.97
CA PRO A 3 -10.37 2.87 -18.16
C PRO A 3 -9.91 3.76 -17.00
N THR A 4 -10.46 4.97 -16.92
CA THR A 4 -10.21 5.89 -15.81
C THR A 4 -10.84 5.30 -14.56
N MET A 5 -10.03 4.92 -13.57
CA MET A 5 -10.52 4.52 -12.26
C MET A 5 -11.50 5.56 -11.72
N PRO A 6 -12.61 5.14 -11.08
CA PRO A 6 -13.58 6.08 -10.51
C PRO A 6 -12.88 6.99 -9.49
N GLU A 7 -13.21 8.29 -9.50
CA GLU A 7 -12.58 9.32 -8.68
C GLU A 7 -12.54 8.96 -7.19
N ALA A 8 -13.60 8.35 -6.67
CA ALA A 8 -13.67 7.87 -5.29
C ALA A 8 -12.60 6.81 -4.96
N ALA A 9 -12.30 5.90 -5.90
CA ALA A 9 -11.28 4.88 -5.72
C ALA A 9 -9.87 5.49 -5.74
N LEU A 10 -9.63 6.49 -6.59
CA LEU A 10 -8.38 7.25 -6.60
C LEU A 10 -8.17 8.02 -5.30
N VAL A 11 -9.22 8.65 -4.76
CA VAL A 11 -9.18 9.32 -3.45
C VAL A 11 -8.88 8.32 -2.34
N ALA A 12 -9.50 7.14 -2.35
CA ALA A 12 -9.28 6.10 -1.34
C ALA A 12 -7.85 5.52 -1.39
N GLU A 13 -7.31 5.24 -2.57
CA GLU A 13 -5.92 4.80 -2.76
C GLU A 13 -4.95 5.87 -2.24
N THR A 14 -5.19 7.13 -2.61
CA THR A 14 -4.34 8.24 -2.23
C THR A 14 -4.33 8.44 -0.70
N LEU A 15 -5.51 8.42 -0.08
CA LEU A 15 -5.64 8.48 1.39
C LEU A 15 -4.97 7.27 2.06
N THR A 16 -5.01 6.09 1.44
CA THR A 16 -4.36 4.88 1.95
C THR A 16 -2.85 5.08 2.02
N VAL A 17 -2.22 5.55 0.94
CA VAL A 17 -0.78 5.82 0.89
C VAL A 17 -0.39 6.90 1.91
N ALA A 18 -1.16 7.99 1.99
CA ALA A 18 -0.92 9.07 2.95
C ALA A 18 -0.99 8.59 4.42
N MET A 19 -2.01 7.80 4.77
CA MET A 19 -2.16 7.26 6.12
C MET A 19 -1.15 6.15 6.44
N ALA A 20 -0.60 5.46 5.43
CA ALA A 20 0.44 4.45 5.61
C ALA A 20 1.81 5.10 5.87
N VAL A 21 2.18 6.12 5.09
CA VAL A 21 3.47 6.82 5.19
C VAL A 21 3.54 7.74 6.41
N ALA A 22 2.43 8.39 6.76
CA ALA A 22 2.36 9.38 7.84
C ALA A 22 1.20 9.11 8.81
N PRO A 23 1.20 7.98 9.55
CA PRO A 23 0.07 7.57 10.38
C PRO A 23 -0.24 8.54 11.54
N GLY A 24 0.78 9.26 12.04
CA GLY A 24 0.63 10.24 13.13
C GLY A 24 -0.01 11.57 12.68
N VAL A 25 0.12 11.91 11.40
CA VAL A 25 -0.47 13.13 10.80
C VAL A 25 -1.98 12.98 10.80
N TYR A 26 -2.51 11.88 10.26
CA TYR A 26 -3.95 11.63 10.13
C TYR A 26 -4.58 10.96 11.36
N SER A 27 -4.12 11.30 12.57
CA SER A 27 -4.64 10.74 13.83
C SER A 27 -6.15 10.99 13.97
N ARG A 28 -6.89 9.98 14.45
CA ARG A 28 -8.35 10.02 14.57
C ARG A 28 -8.83 11.14 15.49
N ASN A 29 -8.11 11.39 16.57
CA ASN A 29 -8.46 12.39 17.57
C ASN A 29 -8.32 13.82 17.01
N ARG A 30 -7.38 14.07 16.09
CA ARG A 30 -7.19 15.38 15.46
C ARG A 30 -8.04 15.58 14.20
N HIS A 31 -8.45 14.51 13.53
CA HIS A 31 -9.18 14.56 12.26
C HIS A 31 -10.53 13.83 12.34
N PHE A 32 -11.31 14.08 13.39
CA PHE A 32 -12.56 13.35 13.64
C PHE A 32 -13.51 13.35 12.43
N SER A 33 -13.76 14.53 11.83
CA SER A 33 -14.64 14.69 10.67
C SER A 33 -14.17 13.92 9.44
N LEU A 34 -12.85 13.84 9.20
CA LEU A 34 -12.29 13.02 8.13
C LEU A 34 -12.65 11.54 8.35
N HIS A 35 -12.50 11.05 9.58
CA HIS A 35 -12.80 9.65 9.95
C HIS A 35 -14.30 9.34 10.05
N GLN A 36 -15.18 10.32 9.84
CA GLN A 36 -16.60 10.05 9.63
C GLN A 36 -16.92 9.58 8.21
N ARG A 37 -16.05 9.90 7.24
CA ARG A 37 -16.22 9.53 5.84
C ARG A 37 -15.93 8.04 5.61
N PRO A 38 -16.79 7.30 4.90
CA PRO A 38 -16.56 5.89 4.61
C PRO A 38 -15.23 5.61 3.91
N GLU A 39 -14.82 6.48 2.98
CA GLU A 39 -13.59 6.31 2.20
C GLU A 39 -12.35 6.44 3.10
N ALA A 40 -12.35 7.40 4.03
CA ALA A 40 -11.26 7.58 4.98
C ALA A 40 -11.14 6.41 5.97
N ARG A 41 -12.27 5.81 6.40
CA ARG A 41 -12.26 4.60 7.23
C ARG A 41 -11.71 3.40 6.47
N ALA A 42 -12.12 3.23 5.21
CA ALA A 42 -11.60 2.20 4.34
C ALA A 42 -10.08 2.37 4.12
N ALA A 43 -9.65 3.58 3.78
CA ALA A 43 -8.24 3.93 3.62
C ALA A 43 -7.43 3.68 4.89
N ARG A 44 -7.96 4.00 6.07
CA ARG A 44 -7.29 3.71 7.35
C ARG A 44 -7.10 2.21 7.58
N ARG A 45 -8.14 1.40 7.36
CA ARG A 45 -8.04 -0.06 7.49
C ARG A 45 -7.02 -0.63 6.51
N ARG A 46 -7.04 -0.12 5.28
CA ARG A 46 -6.12 -0.50 4.22
C ARG A 46 -4.67 -0.10 4.54
N ALA A 47 -4.45 1.11 5.05
CA ALA A 47 -3.12 1.57 5.49
C ALA A 47 -2.58 0.77 6.68
N ALA A 48 -3.45 0.28 7.57
CA ALA A 48 -3.06 -0.64 8.62
C ALA A 48 -2.64 -2.01 8.05
N LEU A 49 -3.34 -2.50 7.02
CA LEU A 49 -2.96 -3.72 6.29
C LEU A 49 -1.60 -3.55 5.60
N VAL A 50 -1.36 -2.46 4.87
CA VAL A 50 -0.08 -2.16 4.20
C VAL A 50 1.09 -2.19 5.20
N ARG A 51 0.96 -1.50 6.33
CA ARG A 51 1.98 -1.52 7.40
C ARG A 51 2.10 -2.88 8.07
N GLY A 52 1.00 -3.63 8.18
CA GLY A 52 0.98 -5.00 8.65
C GLY A 52 1.81 -5.92 7.77
N ILE A 53 1.64 -5.82 6.45
CA ILE A 53 2.43 -6.56 5.46
C ILE A 53 3.92 -6.29 5.66
N VAL A 54 4.35 -5.03 5.80
CA VAL A 54 5.77 -4.69 6.04
C VAL A 54 6.33 -5.43 7.25
N ARG A 55 5.56 -5.50 8.36
CA ARG A 55 5.99 -6.22 9.57
C ARG A 55 6.03 -7.73 9.35
N HIS A 56 5.08 -8.30 8.63
CA HIS A 56 5.08 -9.73 8.34
C HIS A 56 6.24 -10.12 7.43
N LEU A 57 6.54 -9.30 6.42
CA LEU A 57 7.63 -9.54 5.46
C LEU A 57 9.01 -9.62 6.12
N ALA A 58 9.19 -8.97 7.28
CA ALA A 58 10.42 -9.08 8.07
C ALA A 58 10.72 -10.51 8.57
N VAL A 59 9.68 -11.36 8.68
CA VAL A 59 9.76 -12.72 9.22
C VAL A 59 9.06 -13.76 8.32
N ALA A 60 8.68 -13.34 7.10
CA ALA A 60 7.94 -14.19 6.18
C ALA A 60 8.86 -15.21 5.52
N VAL A 61 8.27 -16.37 5.21
CA VAL A 61 8.83 -17.41 4.37
C VAL A 61 7.90 -17.60 3.16
N ASP A 62 8.44 -18.12 2.06
CA ASP A 62 7.68 -18.44 0.85
C ASP A 62 6.85 -17.27 0.29
N VAL A 63 7.49 -16.11 0.09
CA VAL A 63 6.82 -14.93 -0.49
C VAL A 63 6.71 -15.06 -2.00
N ARG A 64 5.48 -14.96 -2.51
CA ARG A 64 5.14 -14.96 -3.93
C ARG A 64 4.42 -13.69 -4.32
N VAL A 65 4.69 -13.23 -5.53
CA VAL A 65 4.08 -12.05 -6.13
C VAL A 65 3.63 -12.42 -7.52
N GLU A 66 2.33 -12.29 -7.76
CA GLU A 66 1.72 -12.63 -9.03
C GLU A 66 0.90 -11.44 -9.55
N ARG A 67 0.69 -11.38 -10.87
CA ARG A 67 -0.27 -10.42 -11.41
C ARG A 67 -1.65 -10.86 -10.99
N ALA A 68 -2.41 -9.97 -10.34
CA ALA A 68 -3.76 -10.31 -9.94
C ALA A 68 -4.61 -10.54 -11.21
N SER A 69 -5.38 -11.62 -11.22
CA SER A 69 -6.34 -11.90 -12.28
C SER A 69 -7.59 -11.03 -12.13
N GLY A 70 -8.28 -10.72 -13.24
CA GLY A 70 -9.53 -9.93 -13.25
C GLY A 70 -9.39 -8.46 -13.66
N ASP A 71 -10.47 -7.69 -13.47
CA ASP A 71 -10.70 -6.39 -14.12
C ASP A 71 -9.85 -5.21 -13.60
N ASP A 72 -9.14 -5.36 -12.45
CA ASP A 72 -8.22 -4.31 -11.99
C ASP A 72 -6.85 -4.46 -12.64
N GLU A 73 -6.72 -3.85 -13.83
CA GLU A 73 -5.47 -3.77 -14.59
C GLU A 73 -4.36 -3.12 -13.73
N GLY A 74 -3.32 -3.90 -13.41
CA GLY A 74 -2.16 -3.43 -12.64
C GLY A 74 -2.18 -3.73 -11.14
N ALA A 75 -3.21 -4.39 -10.61
CA ALA A 75 -3.16 -4.93 -9.26
C ALA A 75 -2.24 -6.17 -9.20
N LEU A 76 -1.47 -6.27 -8.12
CA LEU A 76 -0.56 -7.37 -7.85
C LEU A 76 -1.04 -8.15 -6.64
N GLU A 77 -1.08 -9.47 -6.75
CA GLU A 77 -1.41 -10.36 -5.64
C GLU A 77 -0.12 -10.78 -4.93
N VAL A 78 -0.03 -10.45 -3.65
CA VAL A 78 1.09 -10.83 -2.79
C VAL A 78 0.62 -11.90 -1.83
N SER A 79 1.20 -13.09 -1.93
CA SER A 79 0.97 -14.20 -1.02
C SER A 79 2.24 -14.53 -0.23
N TYR A 80 2.10 -14.78 1.07
CA TYR A 80 3.23 -15.13 1.92
C TYR A 80 2.78 -15.92 3.15
N ARG A 81 3.73 -16.68 3.70
CA ARG A 81 3.56 -17.43 4.95
C ARG A 81 4.47 -16.87 6.04
N VAL A 82 4.03 -16.91 7.28
CA VAL A 82 4.86 -16.60 8.46
C VAL A 82 4.88 -17.86 9.31
N ALA A 83 5.94 -18.66 9.16
CA ALA A 83 6.02 -19.99 9.78
C ALA A 83 5.88 -19.93 11.31
N ALA A 84 6.52 -18.96 11.95
CA ALA A 84 6.46 -18.77 13.41
C ALA A 84 5.03 -18.49 13.94
N LEU A 85 4.11 -18.07 13.08
CA LEU A 85 2.74 -17.73 13.44
C LEU A 85 1.70 -18.71 12.88
N ALA A 86 2.13 -19.79 12.20
CA ALA A 86 1.24 -20.67 11.42
C ALA A 86 0.26 -19.87 10.54
N PHE A 87 0.74 -18.75 9.98
CA PHE A 87 -0.08 -17.72 9.36
C PHE A 87 0.21 -17.66 7.86
N GLU A 88 -0.84 -17.58 7.05
CA GLU A 88 -0.74 -17.35 5.61
C GLU A 88 -1.62 -16.15 5.24
N ARG A 89 -1.14 -15.32 4.31
CA ARG A 89 -1.92 -14.20 3.78
C ARG A 89 -1.75 -14.09 2.28
N THR A 90 -2.88 -13.86 1.63
CA THR A 90 -2.95 -13.33 0.28
C THR A 90 -3.56 -11.93 0.33
N ALA A 91 -2.94 -10.98 -0.35
CA ALA A 91 -3.43 -9.61 -0.46
C ALA A 91 -3.22 -9.07 -1.88
N ARG A 92 -4.32 -8.66 -2.51
CA ARG A 92 -4.28 -7.87 -3.74
C ARG A 92 -3.90 -6.44 -3.38
N LEU A 93 -2.84 -5.91 -3.96
CA LEU A 93 -2.32 -4.55 -3.75
C LEU A 93 -2.31 -3.80 -5.09
N SER A 94 -2.67 -2.51 -5.06
CA SER A 94 -2.41 -1.65 -6.22
C SER A 94 -0.92 -1.39 -6.40
N SER A 95 -0.52 -0.89 -7.57
CA SER A 95 0.86 -0.46 -7.83
C SER A 95 1.35 0.55 -6.79
N ALA A 96 0.51 1.52 -6.40
CA ALA A 96 0.86 2.53 -5.40
C ALA A 96 0.99 1.93 -4.00
N GLU A 97 0.11 1.00 -3.63
CA GLU A 97 0.20 0.28 -2.35
C GLU A 97 1.46 -0.58 -2.26
N LEU A 98 1.81 -1.28 -3.34
CA LEU A 98 3.02 -2.10 -3.38
C LEU A 98 4.29 -1.24 -3.31
N ALA A 99 4.36 -0.14 -4.06
CA ALA A 99 5.44 0.83 -3.93
C ALA A 99 5.53 1.39 -2.50
N CYS A 100 4.39 1.64 -1.85
CA CYS A 100 4.34 2.06 -0.45
C CYS A 100 4.86 0.98 0.50
N VAL A 101 4.53 -0.30 0.32
CA VAL A 101 5.11 -1.43 1.08
C VAL A 101 6.63 -1.41 0.95
N ARG A 102 7.15 -1.31 -0.27
CA ARG A 102 8.60 -1.32 -0.52
C ARG A 102 9.31 -0.12 0.08
N TYR A 103 8.74 1.06 -0.12
CA TYR A 103 9.23 2.32 0.45
C TYR A 103 9.30 2.24 1.98
N LEU A 104 8.23 1.77 2.63
CA LEU A 104 8.17 1.64 4.08
C LEU A 104 9.13 0.58 4.61
N ALA A 105 9.23 -0.58 3.97
CA ALA A 105 10.16 -1.63 4.36
C ALA A 105 11.61 -1.14 4.37
N ARG A 106 12.04 -0.41 3.31
CA ARG A 106 13.35 0.24 3.28
C ARG A 106 13.53 1.25 4.42
N LYS A 107 12.52 2.09 4.65
CA LYS A 107 12.55 3.11 5.71
C LYS A 107 12.72 2.51 7.12
N VAL A 108 12.24 1.29 7.36
CA VAL A 108 12.39 0.59 8.63
C VAL A 108 13.51 -0.47 8.64
N GLY A 109 14.29 -0.57 7.57
CA GLY A 109 15.40 -1.53 7.47
C GLY A 109 14.99 -2.99 7.30
N VAL A 110 13.78 -3.27 6.81
CA VAL A 110 13.30 -4.63 6.51
C VAL A 110 13.82 -5.05 5.13
N THR A 111 14.62 -6.11 5.10
CA THR A 111 15.06 -6.74 3.86
C THR A 111 13.88 -7.43 3.19
N LEU A 112 13.59 -7.04 1.95
CA LEU A 112 12.50 -7.61 1.18
C LEU A 112 12.96 -8.84 0.40
N PRO A 113 12.11 -9.86 0.27
CA PRO A 113 12.33 -10.97 -0.65
C PRO A 113 12.52 -10.49 -2.10
N PRO A 114 13.38 -11.14 -2.90
CA PRO A 114 13.61 -10.78 -4.30
C PRO A 114 12.33 -10.71 -5.15
N ALA A 115 11.34 -11.57 -4.85
CA ALA A 115 10.04 -11.58 -5.53
C ALA A 115 9.31 -10.22 -5.48
N LEU A 116 9.56 -9.42 -4.44
CA LEU A 116 8.94 -8.09 -4.29
C LEU A 116 9.74 -6.97 -4.95
N THR A 117 11.03 -7.17 -5.23
CA THR A 117 11.94 -6.14 -5.73
C THR A 117 12.31 -6.30 -7.21
N LEU A 118 11.93 -7.41 -7.85
CA LEU A 118 12.18 -7.64 -9.27
C LEU A 118 11.53 -6.56 -10.14
N GLY A 119 12.31 -5.97 -11.04
CA GLY A 119 11.82 -5.01 -12.05
C GLY A 119 11.44 -3.63 -11.52
N THR A 120 11.83 -3.28 -10.30
CA THR A 120 11.63 -1.94 -9.72
C THR A 120 12.92 -1.44 -9.06
N THR A 121 13.03 -0.11 -8.92
CA THR A 121 14.11 0.53 -8.17
C THR A 121 13.57 1.34 -6.99
N PRO A 122 14.39 1.61 -5.97
CA PRO A 122 14.00 2.49 -4.86
C PRO A 122 13.48 3.87 -5.31
N GLU A 123 14.06 4.41 -6.37
CA GLU A 123 13.68 5.70 -6.96
C GLU A 123 12.31 5.61 -7.62
N THR A 124 12.05 4.52 -8.36
CA THR A 124 10.75 4.27 -9.01
C THR A 124 9.61 4.19 -7.99
N ASP A 125 9.84 3.47 -6.89
CA ASP A 125 8.85 3.38 -5.81
C ASP A 125 8.61 4.72 -5.12
N SER A 126 9.68 5.48 -4.87
CA SER A 126 9.58 6.78 -4.20
C SER A 126 8.84 7.78 -5.09
N ALA A 127 9.16 7.81 -6.39
CA ALA A 127 8.45 8.62 -7.37
C ALA A 127 6.97 8.26 -7.45
N LEU A 128 6.61 6.97 -7.41
CA LEU A 128 5.21 6.56 -7.43
C LEU A 128 4.45 6.93 -6.15
N VAL A 129 5.09 6.80 -4.97
CA VAL A 129 4.53 7.26 -3.70
C VAL A 129 4.33 8.77 -3.72
N GLU A 130 5.31 9.55 -4.15
CA GLU A 130 5.23 11.01 -4.25
C GLU A 130 4.16 11.45 -5.25
N ALA A 131 4.12 10.86 -6.44
CA ALA A 131 3.10 11.15 -7.45
C ALA A 131 1.69 10.82 -6.95
N THR A 132 1.55 9.76 -6.14
CA THR A 132 0.27 9.43 -5.51
C THR A 132 -0.09 10.49 -4.48
N LEU A 133 0.82 10.86 -3.58
CA LEU A 133 0.58 11.90 -2.56
C LEU A 133 0.28 13.27 -3.15
N ALA A 134 0.90 13.63 -4.28
CA ALA A 134 0.67 14.89 -4.98
C ALA A 134 -0.81 15.08 -5.39
N ARG A 135 -1.57 13.99 -5.55
CA ARG A 135 -3.02 14.03 -5.85
C ARG A 135 -3.86 14.60 -4.69
N LEU A 136 -3.34 14.65 -3.46
CA LEU A 136 -4.02 15.31 -2.33
C LEU A 136 -3.85 16.83 -2.35
N SER A 137 -2.86 17.34 -3.09
CA SER A 137 -2.65 18.77 -3.20
C SER A 137 -3.73 19.33 -4.14
N PRO A 138 -4.44 20.40 -3.75
CA PRO A 138 -5.32 21.06 -4.69
C PRO A 138 -4.48 21.52 -5.89
N ALA A 139 -4.94 21.20 -7.10
CA ALA A 139 -4.44 21.86 -8.30
C ALA A 139 -4.59 23.37 -8.07
N ARG A 140 -3.47 24.08 -7.99
CA ARG A 140 -3.46 25.54 -7.88
C ARG A 140 -4.00 26.16 -9.15
#